data_AF-A0A085W9K8-F1
#
_entry.id   AF-A0A085W9K8-F1
#
_cell.length_a   1.000
_cell.length_b   1.000
_cell.length_c   1.000
_cell.angle_alpha   90.00
_cell.angle_beta   90.00
_cell.angle_gamma   90.00
#
_symmetry.space_group_name_H-M   'P 1'
#
loop_
_entity.id
_entity.type
_entity.pdbx_description
1 polymer ?
#
loop_
_entity_poly.entity_id
_entity_poly.type
_entity_poly.pdbx_seq_one_letter_code
_entity_poly.pdbx_strand_id
1 'polypeptide(L)'
;MGKIAFGMTTSLDGYINDRRGGFGWGHVSEDVHRFTQTEQEREGLAIYGRRMYETMVYWDTADQDESLAPSIRDFSRVWQAVDKLVVSKSLEKVTSKRTRLVRELSADDLRRLKAETDPGRRSPLRTL
;
A
#
# COMPACT_ATOMS: atom_id res chain seq x y z
N MET A 1 -17.90 -9.86 2.69
CA MET A 1 -16.56 -10.44 2.99
C MET A 1 -15.57 -10.00 1.93
N GLY A 2 -14.39 -9.56 2.35
CA GLY A 2 -13.34 -9.05 1.50
C GLY A 2 -12.64 -10.15 0.69
N LYS A 3 -11.82 -9.71 -0.26
CA LYS A 3 -10.88 -10.56 -0.99
C LYS A 3 -9.46 -10.16 -0.61
N ILE A 4 -8.57 -11.15 -0.53
CA ILE A 4 -7.13 -10.88 -0.42
C ILE A 4 -6.59 -10.92 -1.83
N ALA A 5 -6.00 -9.82 -2.28
CA ALA A 5 -5.32 -9.71 -3.56
C ALA A 5 -3.84 -9.41 -3.32
N PHE A 6 -3.02 -9.85 -4.25
CA PHE A 6 -1.60 -9.50 -4.32
C PHE A 6 -1.36 -8.84 -5.67
N GLY A 7 -0.88 -7.60 -5.65
CA GLY A 7 -0.57 -6.82 -6.85
C GLY A 7 0.83 -6.25 -6.75
N MET A 8 1.59 -6.32 -7.83
CA MET A 8 2.94 -5.79 -7.91
C MET A 8 3.35 -5.58 -9.37
N THR A 9 4.01 -4.46 -9.65
CA THR A 9 4.67 -4.26 -10.95
C THR A 9 5.96 -5.07 -10.99
N THR A 10 6.20 -5.75 -12.11
CA THR A 10 7.38 -6.63 -12.28
C THR A 10 7.92 -6.52 -13.70
N SER A 11 9.21 -6.77 -13.87
CA SER A 11 9.84 -6.91 -15.19
C SER A 11 9.38 -8.19 -15.88
N LEU A 12 9.63 -8.28 -17.19
CA LEU A 12 9.26 -9.46 -18.00
C LEU A 12 9.88 -10.76 -17.47
N ASP A 13 11.10 -10.66 -16.93
CA ASP A 13 11.86 -11.75 -16.32
C ASP A 13 11.57 -11.93 -14.81
N GLY A 14 10.59 -11.21 -14.26
CA GLY A 14 10.01 -11.49 -12.93
C GLY A 14 10.65 -10.76 -11.75
N TYR A 15 11.41 -9.69 -11.99
CA TYR A 15 12.04 -8.89 -10.93
C TYR A 15 11.25 -7.62 -10.60
N ILE A 16 11.23 -7.26 -9.33
CA ILE A 16 10.45 -6.11 -8.81
C ILE A 16 11.36 -4.92 -8.45
N ASN A 17 12.66 -5.16 -8.37
CA ASN A 17 13.69 -4.17 -8.13
C ASN A 17 15.02 -4.66 -8.71
N ASP A 18 15.91 -3.72 -9.00
CA ASP A 18 17.28 -4.02 -9.41
C ASP A 18 18.13 -4.52 -8.23
N ARG A 19 19.39 -4.90 -8.51
CA ARG A 19 20.32 -5.43 -7.50
C ARG A 19 20.64 -4.45 -6.36
N ARG A 20 20.40 -3.15 -6.54
CA ARG A 20 20.59 -2.10 -5.54
C ARG A 20 19.29 -1.72 -4.83
N GLY A 21 18.16 -2.33 -5.19
CA GLY A 21 16.84 -2.03 -4.63
C GLY A 21 16.05 -0.96 -5.39
N GLY A 22 16.58 -0.46 -6.52
CA GLY A 22 15.92 0.55 -7.34
C GLY A 22 14.84 -0.05 -8.25
N PHE A 23 13.82 0.76 -8.57
CA PHE A 23 12.74 0.38 -9.49
C PHE A 23 12.51 1.43 -10.59
N GLY A 24 13.48 2.34 -10.82
CA GLY A 24 13.37 3.44 -11.79
C GLY A 24 13.27 3.00 -13.25
N TRP A 25 13.50 1.72 -13.54
CA TRP A 25 13.24 1.10 -14.85
C TRP A 25 11.74 0.82 -15.07
N GLY A 26 10.92 0.83 -14.01
CA GLY A 26 9.48 0.68 -14.08
C GLY A 26 8.87 1.95 -14.67
N HIS A 27 8.61 1.95 -15.98
CA HIS A 27 7.92 3.05 -16.62
C HIS A 27 6.42 2.99 -16.29
N VAL A 28 5.94 3.92 -15.46
CA VAL A 28 4.51 4.07 -15.16
C VAL A 28 3.95 5.11 -16.13
N SER A 29 3.30 4.68 -17.21
CA SER A 29 2.51 5.60 -18.03
C SER A 29 1.30 6.12 -17.24
N GLU A 30 0.70 7.22 -17.69
CA GLU A 30 -0.50 7.76 -17.05
C GLU A 30 -1.63 6.72 -16.95
N ASP A 31 -1.82 5.90 -17.98
CA ASP A 31 -2.82 4.84 -17.99
C ASP A 31 -2.58 3.79 -16.90
N VAL A 32 -1.32 3.37 -16.70
CA VAL A 32 -0.94 2.43 -15.64
C VAL A 32 -1.17 3.05 -14.27
N HIS A 33 -0.85 4.35 -14.12
CA HIS A 33 -1.10 5.07 -12.88
C HIS A 33 -2.60 5.13 -12.55
N ARG A 34 -3.44 5.45 -13.53
CA ARG A 34 -4.90 5.50 -13.38
C ARG A 34 -5.50 4.14 -13.03
N PHE A 35 -5.02 3.08 -13.69
CA PHE A 35 -5.41 1.71 -13.35
C PHE A 35 -5.07 1.39 -11.89
N THR A 36 -3.85 1.70 -11.46
CA THR A 36 -3.39 1.46 -10.08
C THR A 36 -4.22 2.26 -9.07
N GLN A 37 -4.58 3.50 -9.40
CA GLN A 37 -5.46 4.32 -8.58
C GLN A 37 -6.85 3.67 -8.41
N THR A 38 -7.47 3.21 -9.49
CA THR A 38 -8.77 2.51 -9.42
C THR A 38 -8.72 1.24 -8.58
N GLU A 39 -7.61 0.50 -8.64
CA GLU A 39 -7.42 -0.67 -7.78
C GLU A 39 -7.22 -0.25 -6.31
N GLN A 40 -6.42 0.79 -6.05
CA GLN A 40 -6.17 1.32 -4.70
C GLN A 40 -7.45 1.85 -4.04
N GLU A 41 -8.35 2.48 -4.81
CA GLU A 41 -9.65 2.97 -4.32
C GLU A 41 -10.57 1.85 -3.81
N ARG A 42 -10.35 0.62 -4.26
CA ARG A 42 -11.12 -0.56 -3.82
C ARG A 42 -10.55 -1.20 -2.56
N GLU A 43 -9.36 -0.79 -2.13
CA GLU A 43 -8.68 -1.37 -0.98
C GLU A 43 -9.28 -0.87 0.34
N GLY A 44 -9.79 -1.79 1.15
CA GLY A 44 -10.15 -1.51 2.55
C GLY A 44 -8.96 -1.53 3.51
N LEU A 45 -7.86 -2.21 3.13
CA LEU A 45 -6.65 -2.38 3.92
C LEU A 45 -5.48 -2.76 3.02
N ALA A 46 -4.38 -2.01 3.08
CA ALA A 46 -3.11 -2.36 2.46
C ALA A 46 -2.19 -3.05 3.48
N ILE A 47 -1.59 -4.18 3.09
CA ILE A 47 -0.65 -4.92 3.95
C ILE A 47 0.76 -4.83 3.35
N TYR A 48 1.71 -4.31 4.12
CA TYR A 48 3.08 -4.10 3.67
C TYR A 48 4.10 -4.83 4.55
N GLY A 49 5.16 -5.36 3.92
CA GLY A 49 6.42 -5.60 4.61
C GLY A 49 7.23 -4.31 4.77
N ARG A 50 8.27 -4.33 5.62
CA ARG A 50 9.11 -3.14 5.90
C ARG A 50 9.57 -2.38 4.66
N ARG A 51 10.22 -3.05 3.71
CA ARG A 51 10.84 -2.39 2.54
C ARG A 51 9.80 -1.70 1.67
N MET A 52 8.68 -2.39 1.39
CA MET A 52 7.59 -1.81 0.62
C MET A 52 6.98 -0.61 1.35
N TYR A 53 6.83 -0.70 2.67
CA TYR A 53 6.38 0.43 3.47
C TYR A 53 7.30 1.65 3.36
N GLU A 54 8.61 1.45 3.49
CA GLU A 54 9.63 2.50 3.36
C GLU A 54 9.62 3.13 1.95
N THR A 55 9.29 2.36 0.92
CA THR A 55 9.07 2.90 -0.44
C THR A 55 7.78 3.70 -0.53
N MET A 56 6.68 3.15 -0.01
CA MET A 56 5.34 3.75 -0.17
C MET A 56 5.10 4.96 0.74
N VAL A 57 5.90 5.17 1.79
CA VAL A 57 5.74 6.33 2.70
C VAL A 57 5.92 7.68 1.99
N TYR A 58 6.55 7.70 0.81
CA TYR A 58 6.60 8.86 -0.07
C TYR A 58 5.21 9.48 -0.32
N TRP A 59 4.18 8.63 -0.46
CA TRP A 59 2.80 9.05 -0.72
C TRP A 59 2.11 9.71 0.49
N ASP A 60 2.74 9.74 1.67
CA ASP A 60 2.14 10.40 2.83
C ASP A 60 2.15 11.94 2.71
N THR A 61 3.03 12.48 1.85
CA THR A 61 3.21 13.94 1.68
C THR A 61 3.26 14.41 0.22
N ALA A 62 3.24 13.50 -0.76
CA ALA A 62 3.37 13.86 -2.17
C ALA A 62 2.26 14.80 -2.67
N ASP A 63 1.08 14.79 -2.06
CA ASP A 63 -0.02 15.70 -2.41
C ASP A 63 0.26 17.18 -2.09
N GLN A 64 1.26 17.47 -1.25
CA GLN A 64 1.65 18.83 -0.85
C GLN A 64 2.62 19.50 -1.83
N ASP A 65 3.20 18.73 -2.77
CA ASP A 65 4.10 19.27 -3.77
C ASP A 65 3.29 19.69 -5.02
N GLU A 66 3.08 21.01 -5.14
CA GLU A 66 2.34 21.61 -6.25
C GLU A 66 3.05 21.44 -7.60
N SER A 67 4.36 21.15 -7.61
CA SER A 67 5.13 20.93 -8.84
C SER A 67 4.87 19.57 -9.50
N LEU A 68 4.32 18.61 -8.75
CA LEU A 68 4.03 17.27 -9.27
C LEU A 68 2.85 17.28 -10.25
N ALA A 69 2.74 16.23 -11.07
CA ALA A 69 1.57 16.06 -11.93
C ALA A 69 0.29 15.83 -11.07
N PRO A 70 -0.89 16.27 -11.54
CA PRO A 70 -2.15 16.05 -10.81
C PRO A 70 -2.41 14.58 -10.46
N SER A 71 -2.10 13.65 -11.36
CA SER A 71 -2.25 12.21 -11.14
C SER A 71 -1.49 11.75 -9.89
N ILE A 72 -0.22 12.15 -9.74
CA ILE A 72 0.64 11.81 -8.60
C ILE A 72 0.02 12.32 -7.29
N ARG A 73 -0.48 13.56 -7.26
CA ARG A 73 -1.16 14.12 -6.07
C ARG A 73 -2.47 13.39 -5.77
N ASP A 74 -3.24 13.01 -6.80
CA ASP A 74 -4.50 12.30 -6.60
C ASP A 74 -4.28 10.90 -6.03
N PHE A 75 -3.29 10.17 -6.52
CA PHE A 75 -2.93 8.86 -5.94
C PHE A 75 -2.41 8.99 -4.52
N SER A 76 -1.62 10.02 -4.22
CA SER A 76 -1.19 10.33 -2.85
C SER A 76 -2.39 10.43 -1.89
N ARG A 77 -3.46 11.13 -2.29
CA ARG A 77 -4.68 11.27 -1.48
C ARG A 77 -5.41 9.94 -1.30
N VAL A 78 -5.54 9.15 -2.37
CA VAL A 78 -6.15 7.82 -2.31
C VAL A 78 -5.35 6.93 -1.35
N TRP A 79 -4.02 6.87 -1.51
CA TRP A 79 -3.16 6.07 -0.65
C TRP A 79 -3.26 6.51 0.81
N GLN A 80 -3.25 7.81 1.10
CA GLN A 80 -3.41 8.34 2.47
C GLN A 80 -4.72 7.92 3.14
N ALA A 81 -5.81 7.78 2.37
CA ALA A 81 -7.13 7.41 2.88
C ALA A 81 -7.25 5.92 3.28
N VAL A 82 -6.46 5.05 2.65
CA VAL A 82 -6.49 3.58 2.90
C VAL A 82 -5.82 3.26 4.24
N ASP A 83 -6.40 2.32 5.00
CA ASP A 83 -5.75 1.78 6.21
C ASP A 83 -4.57 0.90 5.85
N LYS A 84 -3.51 0.92 6.67
CA LYS A 84 -2.26 0.21 6.39
C LYS A 84 -1.83 -0.65 7.57
N LEU A 85 -1.48 -1.89 7.30
CA LEU A 85 -0.87 -2.81 8.25
C LEU A 85 0.56 -3.14 7.80
N VAL A 86 1.54 -2.69 8.56
CA VAL A 86 2.95 -2.99 8.32
C VAL A 86 3.35 -4.19 9.18
N VAL A 87 3.81 -5.26 8.55
CA VAL A 87 4.31 -6.46 9.22
C VAL A 87 5.84 -6.41 9.21
N SER A 88 6.45 -6.21 10.38
CA SER A 88 7.90 -6.13 10.49
C SER A 88 8.40 -6.39 11.91
N LYS A 89 9.43 -7.23 12.02
CA LYS A 89 10.16 -7.45 13.28
C LYS A 89 11.19 -6.37 13.58
N SER A 90 11.70 -5.68 12.54
CA SER A 90 12.86 -4.80 12.63
C SER A 90 12.56 -3.32 12.41
N LEU A 91 11.37 -2.97 11.91
CA LEU A 91 10.96 -1.58 11.79
C LEU A 91 10.59 -1.05 13.17
N GLU A 92 11.18 0.03 13.64
CA GLU A 92 10.91 0.51 15.00
C GLU A 92 9.55 1.21 15.10
N LYS A 93 9.25 2.08 14.14
CA LYS A 93 8.03 2.89 14.11
C LYS A 93 7.54 3.12 12.68
N VAL A 94 6.25 3.39 12.55
CA VAL A 94 5.60 3.88 11.33
C VAL A 94 5.40 5.39 11.44
N THR A 95 5.47 6.11 10.33
CA THR A 95 5.40 7.58 10.28
C THR A 95 4.21 8.11 9.50
N SER A 96 3.56 7.26 8.70
CA SER A 96 2.43 7.63 7.85
C SER A 96 1.08 7.54 8.56
N LYS A 97 0.11 8.30 8.05
CA LYS A 97 -1.26 8.29 8.56
C LYS A 97 -1.90 6.90 8.40
N ARG A 98 -2.85 6.58 9.28
CA ARG A 98 -3.69 5.36 9.22
C ARG A 98 -2.89 4.06 9.14
N THR A 99 -1.73 4.03 9.79
CA THR A 99 -0.79 2.91 9.70
C THR A 99 -0.58 2.27 11.04
N ARG A 100 -0.65 0.93 11.09
CA ARG A 100 -0.34 0.13 12.27
C ARG A 100 0.82 -0.79 11.99
N LEU A 101 1.72 -0.94 12.96
CA LEU A 101 2.83 -1.88 12.92
C LEU A 101 2.50 -3.12 13.76
N VAL A 102 2.69 -4.31 13.18
CA VAL A 102 2.63 -5.60 13.89
C VAL A 102 3.92 -6.37 13.66
N ARG A 103 4.31 -7.21 14.63
CA ARG A 103 5.55 -7.99 14.57
C ARG A 103 5.40 -9.28 13.77
N GLU A 104 4.17 -9.77 13.69
CA GLU A 104 3.79 -10.98 12.98
C GLU A 104 2.35 -10.88 12.48
N LEU A 105 2.01 -11.72 11.50
CA LEU A 105 0.69 -11.82 10.93
C LEU A 105 0.45 -13.29 10.56
N SER A 106 -0.47 -13.94 11.28
CA SER A 106 -0.79 -15.35 11.04
C SER A 106 -1.84 -15.54 9.94
N ALA A 107 -2.03 -16.78 9.49
CA ALA A 107 -3.11 -17.11 8.57
C ALA A 107 -4.50 -16.86 9.19
N ASP A 108 -4.66 -17.03 10.51
CA ASP A 108 -5.92 -16.76 11.20
C ASP A 108 -6.21 -15.26 11.29
N ASP A 109 -5.18 -14.43 11.47
CA ASP A 109 -5.32 -12.98 11.40
C ASP A 109 -5.78 -12.55 9.99
N LEU A 110 -5.20 -13.12 8.93
CA LEU A 110 -5.64 -12.86 7.56
C LEU A 110 -7.09 -13.28 7.31
N ARG A 111 -7.51 -14.45 7.83
CA ARG A 111 -8.91 -14.91 7.74
C ARG A 111 -9.86 -13.95 8.46
N ARG A 112 -9.48 -13.48 9.65
CA ARG A 112 -10.24 -12.51 10.44
C ARG A 112 -10.35 -11.17 9.71
N LEU A 113 -9.24 -10.62 9.22
CA LEU A 113 -9.21 -9.38 8.45
C LEU A 113 -10.08 -9.47 7.19
N LYS A 114 -10.02 -10.60 6.47
CA LYS A 114 -10.88 -10.85 5.31
C LYS A 114 -12.37 -10.88 5.67
N ALA A 115 -12.73 -11.46 6.82
CA ALA A 115 -14.11 -11.51 7.29
C ALA A 115 -14.62 -10.14 7.76
N GLU A 116 -13.75 -9.34 8.38
CA GLU A 116 -14.09 -8.00 8.91
C GLU A 116 -14.12 -6.91 7.83
N THR A 117 -13.33 -7.08 6.76
CA THR A 117 -13.33 -6.19 5.60
C THR A 117 -14.59 -6.44 4.78
N ASP A 118 -15.55 -5.53 4.86
CA ASP A 118 -16.76 -5.53 4.03
C ASP A 118 -16.90 -4.17 3.34
N PRO A 119 -17.38 -4.09 2.08
CA PRO A 119 -17.62 -2.81 1.43
C PRO A 119 -18.61 -1.99 2.27
N GLY A 120 -18.12 -0.95 2.95
CA GLY A 120 -18.94 -0.04 3.76
C GLY A 120 -18.80 -0.15 5.29
N ARG A 121 -17.96 -1.05 5.83
CA ARG A 121 -17.70 -1.12 7.29
C ARG A 121 -16.49 -0.26 7.70
N ARG A 122 -16.52 0.24 8.95
CA ARG A 122 -15.42 1.03 9.56
C ARG A 122 -14.10 0.24 9.57
N SER A 123 -12.98 0.98 9.55
CA SER A 123 -11.57 0.51 9.57
C SER A 123 -11.34 -0.88 10.21
N PRO A 124 -10.72 -1.83 9.48
CA PRO A 124 -10.38 -3.17 9.99
C PRO A 124 -9.19 -3.17 10.98
N LEU A 125 -8.52 -2.02 11.19
CA LEU A 125 -7.38 -1.92 12.10
C LEU A 125 -7.77 -1.86 13.60
N ARG A 126 -9.06 -1.70 13.92
CA ARG A 126 -9.56 -1.61 15.31
C ARG A 126 -9.46 -2.92 16.09
N THR A 127 -9.42 -4.04 15.39
CA THR A 127 -9.53 -5.41 15.94
C THR A 127 -8.19 -6.15 16.00
N LEU A 128 -7.11 -5.51 15.56
CA LEU A 128 -5.74 -6.00 15.71
C LEU A 128 -5.08 -5.53 17.00
#